data_AF-A0A6M6JVE4-F1
#
_entry.id   AF-A0A6M6JVE4-F1
#
_cell.length_a   1.000
_cell.length_b   1.000
_cell.length_c   1.000
_cell.angle_alpha   90.00
_cell.angle_beta   90.00
_cell.angle_gamma   90.00
#
_symmetry.space_group_name_H-M   'P 1'
#
loop_
_entity.id
_entity.type
_entity.pdbx_description
1 polymer ?
#
loop_
_entity_poly.entity_id
_entity_poly.type
_entity_poly.pdbx_seq_one_letter_code
_entity_poly.pdbx_strand_id
1 'polypeptide(L)'
;MATVGDEHGGYVAGRYRDGSLSDGWTDVERCAGGTFVRYVARCACGWTGRSHPASPAGVRAAKQEWFLGHVVALPLSEVAAR
;
A
#
# COMPACT_ATOMS: atom_id res chain seq x y z
N MET A 1 -21.58 0.82 1.47
CA MET A 1 -20.11 0.74 1.65
C MET A 1 -19.52 1.60 0.55
N ALA A 2 -18.89 2.73 0.90
CA ALA A 2 -18.33 3.63 -0.10
C ALA A 2 -17.15 2.93 -0.81
N THR A 3 -17.17 2.92 -2.13
CA THR A 3 -16.09 2.38 -2.96
C THR A 3 -15.22 3.54 -3.39
N VAL A 4 -13.94 3.48 -3.01
CA VAL A 4 -12.89 4.34 -3.54
C VAL A 4 -12.75 4.03 -5.03
N GLY A 5 -12.65 5.05 -5.89
CA GLY A 5 -12.42 4.86 -7.33
C GLY A 5 -11.20 3.96 -7.59
N ASP A 6 -11.19 3.22 -8.69
CA ASP A 6 -10.10 2.28 -9.02
C ASP A 6 -8.72 2.98 -9.07
N GLU A 7 -8.69 4.28 -9.40
CA GLU A 7 -7.48 5.11 -9.36
C GLU A 7 -6.85 5.23 -7.97
N HIS A 8 -7.62 4.96 -6.92
CA HIS A 8 -7.18 5.05 -5.54
C HIS A 8 -7.01 3.68 -4.87
N GLY A 9 -7.05 2.59 -5.65
CA GLY A 9 -6.72 1.23 -5.20
C GLY A 9 -5.33 1.16 -4.55
N GLY A 10 -5.30 0.71 -3.29
CA GLY A 10 -4.07 0.60 -2.49
C GLY A 10 -3.49 -0.80 -2.47
N TYR A 11 -2.16 -0.88 -2.37
CA TYR A 11 -1.44 -2.13 -2.17
C TYR A 11 -0.23 -1.92 -1.26
N VAL A 12 0.32 -3.02 -0.74
CA VAL A 12 1.59 -3.01 -0.01
C VAL A 12 2.69 -3.42 -0.97
N ALA A 13 3.60 -2.50 -1.25
CA ALA A 13 4.82 -2.79 -2.00
C ALA A 13 5.90 -3.31 -1.07
N GLY A 14 6.54 -4.41 -1.46
CA GLY A 14 7.78 -4.87 -0.85
C GLY A 14 8.97 -4.09 -1.40
N ARG A 15 9.83 -3.57 -0.52
CA ARG A 15 11.08 -2.93 -0.91
C ARG A 15 12.19 -3.97 -0.98
N TYR A 16 12.84 -4.09 -2.13
CA TYR A 16 14.02 -4.92 -2.33
C TYR A 16 15.28 -4.27 -1.75
N ARG A 17 16.39 -5.02 -1.67
CA ARG A 17 17.67 -4.52 -1.11
C ARG A 17 18.28 -3.39 -1.94
N ASP A 18 18.02 -3.35 -3.24
CA ASP A 18 18.45 -2.28 -4.13
C ASP A 18 17.58 -1.01 -4.02
N GLY A 19 16.55 -1.04 -3.17
CA GLY A 19 15.63 0.07 -2.94
C GLY A 19 14.45 0.13 -3.90
N SER A 20 14.39 -0.72 -4.92
CA SER A 20 13.22 -0.83 -5.80
C SER A 20 12.00 -1.35 -5.04
N LEU A 21 10.81 -1.06 -5.58
CA LEU A 21 9.53 -1.45 -5.00
C LEU A 21 8.83 -2.46 -5.91
N SER A 22 8.22 -3.49 -5.31
CA SER A 22 7.31 -4.38 -6.03
C SER A 22 6.05 -3.63 -6.48
N ASP A 23 5.37 -4.18 -7.47
CA ASP A 23 4.09 -3.66 -7.96
C ASP A 23 2.89 -4.16 -7.14
N GLY A 24 1.69 -3.75 -7.56
CA GLY A 24 0.42 -4.14 -6.93
C GLY A 24 -0.06 -5.56 -7.25
N TRP A 25 0.60 -6.27 -8.16
CA TRP A 25 0.31 -7.69 -8.46
C TRP A 25 1.07 -8.64 -7.53
N THR A 26 2.05 -8.12 -6.79
CA THR A 26 2.87 -8.89 -5.87
C THR A 26 2.16 -9.07 -4.52
N ASP A 27 1.76 -10.31 -4.20
CA ASP A 27 1.32 -10.67 -2.85
C ASP A 27 2.53 -10.85 -1.93
N VAL A 28 2.90 -9.78 -1.24
CA VAL A 28 4.07 -9.75 -0.36
C VAL A 28 4.01 -10.74 0.80
N GLU A 29 2.82 -11.19 1.20
CA GLU A 29 2.64 -12.13 2.30
C GLU A 29 2.89 -13.58 1.86
N ARG A 30 2.88 -13.84 0.54
CA ARG A 30 3.19 -15.16 -0.05
C ARG A 30 4.63 -15.31 -0.54
N CYS A 31 5.38 -14.22 -0.64
CA CYS A 31 6.79 -14.28 -1.03
C CYS A 31 7.65 -14.96 0.05
N ALA A 32 8.77 -15.55 -0.38
CA ALA A 32 9.71 -16.17 0.53
C ALA A 32 10.25 -15.16 1.56
N GLY A 33 10.45 -15.61 2.81
CA GLY A 33 11.03 -14.78 3.87
C GLY A 33 12.38 -14.18 3.47
N GLY A 34 12.59 -12.90 3.76
CA GLY A 34 13.82 -12.18 3.40
C GLY A 34 13.90 -11.66 1.96
N THR A 35 12.84 -11.83 1.16
CA THR A 35 12.71 -11.20 -0.18
C THR A 35 12.71 -9.68 -0.07
N PHE A 36 11.96 -9.14 0.89
CA PHE A 36 11.81 -7.70 1.10
C PHE A 36 12.49 -7.26 2.39
N VAL A 37 13.08 -6.07 2.37
CA VAL A 37 13.73 -5.44 3.54
C VAL A 37 12.82 -4.46 4.27
N ARG A 38 11.78 -3.95 3.60
CA ARG A 38 10.74 -3.06 4.15
C ARG A 38 9.43 -3.25 3.40
N TYR A 39 8.34 -2.80 4.01
CA TYR A 39 7.03 -2.67 3.37
C TYR A 39 6.62 -1.20 3.27
N VAL A 40 6.02 -0.82 2.14
CA VAL A 40 5.60 0.55 1.87
C VAL A 40 4.18 0.53 1.33
N ALA A 41 3.34 1.43 1.82
CA ALA A 41 2.00 1.61 1.30
C ALA A 41 2.06 2.36 -0.05
N ARG A 42 1.35 1.87 -1.07
CA ARG A 42 1.29 2.47 -2.40
C ARG A 42 -0.15 2.55 -2.88
N CYS A 43 -0.40 3.50 -3.76
CA CYS A 43 -1.70 3.71 -4.38
C CYS A 43 -1.54 3.88 -5.90
N ALA A 44 -2.53 3.44 -6.67
CA ALA A 44 -2.53 3.57 -8.12
C ALA A 44 -2.38 5.04 -8.60
N CYS A 45 -2.89 6.02 -7.83
CA CYS A 45 -2.73 7.45 -8.10
C CYS A 45 -1.31 7.99 -7.88
N GLY A 46 -0.35 7.15 -7.48
CA GLY A 46 1.05 7.51 -7.26
C GLY A 46 1.42 7.86 -5.82
N TRP A 47 0.44 7.97 -4.91
CA TRP A 47 0.71 8.23 -3.49
C TRP A 47 1.58 7.13 -2.85
N THR A 48 2.45 7.54 -1.92
CA THR A 48 3.41 6.66 -1.24
C THR A 48 3.43 6.95 0.25
N GLY A 49 3.29 5.89 1.06
CA GLY A 49 3.41 5.95 2.51
C GLY A 49 4.87 5.83 3.00
N ARG A 50 5.02 5.71 4.32
CA ARG A 50 6.34 5.52 4.94
C ARG A 50 6.80 4.08 4.84
N SER A 51 8.07 3.86 5.15
CA SER A 51 8.66 2.52 5.21
C SER A 51 8.43 1.87 6.56
N HIS A 52 7.84 0.67 6.54
CA HIS A 52 7.58 -0.18 7.69
C HIS A 52 8.54 -1.38 7.73
N PRO A 53 8.78 -1.99 8.90
CA PRO A 53 9.61 -3.20 9.02
C PRO A 53 9.12 -4.35 8.13
N ALA A 54 10.02 -5.20 7.63
CA ALA A 54 9.68 -6.41 6.89
C ALA A 54 9.14 -7.51 7.82
N SER A 55 7.95 -7.28 8.38
CA SER A 55 7.23 -8.20 9.26
C SER A 55 5.73 -8.20 8.97
N PRO A 56 4.97 -9.20 9.43
CA PRO A 56 3.51 -9.19 9.28
C PRO A 56 2.85 -7.95 9.91
N ALA A 57 3.42 -7.43 11.00
CA ALA A 57 2.96 -6.18 11.61
C ALA A 57 3.23 -4.97 10.70
N GLY A 58 4.35 -4.95 9.98
CA GLY A 58 4.65 -3.90 9.01
C GLY A 58 3.71 -3.91 7.80
N VAL A 59 3.29 -5.09 7.33
CA VAL A 59 2.25 -5.20 6.29
C VAL A 59 0.95 -4.57 6.76
N ARG A 60 0.50 -4.90 7.98
CA ARG A 60 -0.72 -4.31 8.55
C ARG A 60 -0.60 -2.80 8.74
N ALA A 61 0.54 -2.32 9.23
CA ALA A 61 0.81 -0.89 9.41
C ALA A 61 0.78 -0.12 8.07
N ALA A 62 1.36 -0.70 7.01
CA ALA A 62 1.29 -0.12 5.67
C ALA A 62 -0.16 -0.06 5.13
N LYS A 63 -0.95 -1.13 5.29
CA LYS A 63 -2.38 -1.14 4.91
C LYS A 63 -3.17 -0.05 5.66
N GLN A 64 -2.95 0.05 6.97
CA GLN A 64 -3.61 1.06 7.81
C GLN A 64 -3.18 2.48 7.44
N GLU A 65 -1.90 2.70 7.13
CA GLU A 65 -1.39 4.00 6.70
C GLU A 65 -1.98 4.45 5.37
N TRP A 66 -2.10 3.55 4.38
CA TRP A 66 -2.81 3.89 3.15
C TRP A 66 -4.25 4.30 3.43
N PHE A 67 -4.98 3.55 4.26
CA PHE A 67 -6.37 3.88 4.53
C PHE A 67 -6.51 5.22 5.27
N LEU A 68 -5.80 5.39 6.40
CA LEU A 68 -5.97 6.58 7.25
C LEU A 68 -5.26 7.82 6.69
N GLY A 69 -4.11 7.65 6.07
CA GLY A 69 -3.26 8.75 5.59
C GLY A 69 -3.54 9.17 4.15
N HIS A 70 -4.19 8.31 3.36
CA HIS A 70 -4.54 8.61 1.97
C HIS A 70 -6.05 8.58 1.75
N VAL A 71 -6.68 7.41 1.92
CA VAL A 71 -8.10 7.24 1.56
C VAL A 71 -9.02 8.17 2.34
N VAL A 72 -8.86 8.27 3.66
CA VAL A 72 -9.69 9.14 4.51
C VAL A 72 -9.46 10.63 4.23
N ALA A 73 -8.33 10.99 3.63
CA ALA A 73 -8.01 12.36 3.24
C ALA A 73 -8.55 12.74 1.85
N LEU A 74 -9.10 11.78 1.09
CA LEU A 74 -9.68 12.07 -0.21
C LEU A 74 -10.95 12.90 -0.09
N PRO A 75 -11.20 13.84 -1.02
CA PRO A 75 -12.46 14.55 -1.07
C PRO A 75 -13.60 13.57 -1.37
N LEU A 76 -14.81 13.89 -0.89
CA LEU A 76 -15.97 13.01 -1.03
C LEU A 76 -16.33 12.69 -2.50
N SER A 77 -15.94 13.54 -3.44
CA SER A 77 -16.09 13.31 -4.88
C SER A 77 -15.33 12.07 -5.38
N GLU A 78 -14.21 11.73 -4.75
CA GLU A 78 -13.35 10.58 -5.09
C GLU A 78 -13.77 9.29 -4.35
N VAL A 79 -14.57 9.46 -3.28
CA VAL A 79 -15.09 8.37 -2.43
C VAL A 79 -16.47 7.89 -2.91
N ALA A 80 -17.03 8.53 -3.93
CA ALA A 80 -18.34 8.27 -4.48
C ALA A 80 -18.30 8.21 -6.02
N ALA A 81 -17.57 7.25 -6.58
CA ALA A 81 -17.74 6.86 -7.98
C ALA A 81 -18.25 5.41 -8.03
N ARG A 82 -19.53 5.25 -8.39
CA ARG A 82 -20.08 4.04 -9.00
C ARG A 82 -20.67 4.44 -10.33
#